data_AF-A0A8S9V2K0-F1
#
_entry.id   AF-A0A8S9V2K0-F1
#
_cell.length_a   1.000
_cell.length_b   1.000
_cell.length_c   1.000
_cell.angle_alpha   90.00
_cell.angle_beta   90.00
_cell.angle_gamma   90.00
#
_symmetry.space_group_name_H-M   'P 1'
#
loop_
_entity.id
_entity.type
_entity.pdbx_description
1 polymer ?
#
loop_
_entity_poly.entity_id
_entity_poly.type
_entity_poly.pdbx_seq_one_letter_code
_entity_poly.pdbx_strand_id
1 'polypeptide(L)'
;MAFNLDSRPSLLGECVVYLGVFNYFFAVDESTPIVSKIGTEIGRLQLRITPYVATDQINKDEFVPYMRADVDNPEQQIHEFMDRFVQFRVQLSGLSQLIPLRFSHVSVRYTFFRETNTQTPRFRVDPEGDSVSLNLEFRHSVNVSDALVKYVTSSNLSIEILGHMSE
;
A
#
# COMPACT_ATOMS: atom_id res chain seq x y z
N MET A 1 -19.46 -32.33 7.36
CA MET A 1 -18.41 -31.41 7.86
C MET A 1 -18.87 -30.00 7.53
N ALA A 2 -19.32 -29.25 8.53
CA ALA A 2 -19.76 -27.87 8.35
C ALA A 2 -18.53 -26.97 8.43
N PHE A 3 -18.22 -26.25 7.35
CA PHE A 3 -17.26 -25.15 7.39
C PHE A 3 -17.86 -24.04 8.23
N ASN A 4 -17.20 -23.69 9.33
CA ASN A 4 -17.65 -22.62 10.22
C ASN A 4 -17.44 -21.29 9.49
N LEU A 5 -18.53 -20.53 9.28
CA LEU A 5 -18.56 -19.37 8.39
C LEU A 5 -18.41 -18.02 9.11
N ASP A 6 -18.09 -18.00 10.42
CA ASP A 6 -18.32 -16.81 11.26
C ASP A 6 -17.16 -16.43 12.18
N SER A 7 -16.01 -16.05 11.61
CA SER A 7 -15.21 -15.02 12.25
C SER A 7 -14.81 -13.97 11.24
N ARG A 8 -15.64 -12.93 11.10
CA ARG A 8 -15.23 -11.73 10.39
C ARG A 8 -13.91 -11.23 11.01
N PRO A 9 -12.91 -10.86 10.19
CA PRO A 9 -11.67 -10.34 10.72
C PRO A 9 -11.93 -9.10 11.60
N SER A 10 -11.19 -9.00 12.69
CA SER A 10 -11.25 -7.86 13.60
C SER A 10 -10.28 -6.78 13.13
N LEU A 11 -10.78 -5.56 12.91
CA LEU A 11 -9.89 -4.42 12.64
C LEU A 11 -9.08 -4.11 13.90
N LEU A 12 -7.76 -4.27 13.80
CA LEU A 12 -6.81 -3.99 14.90
C LEU A 12 -6.43 -2.51 14.91
N GLY A 13 -6.11 -1.98 13.73
CA GLY A 13 -5.72 -0.59 13.55
C GLY A 13 -5.50 -0.27 12.08
N GLU A 14 -5.13 0.98 11.82
CA GLU A 14 -4.92 1.53 10.49
C GLU A 14 -3.55 2.21 10.39
N CYS A 15 -2.94 2.08 9.23
CA CYS A 15 -1.72 2.74 8.82
C CYS A 15 -2.08 3.75 7.72
N VAL A 16 -1.62 5.00 7.83
CA VAL A 16 -1.94 6.07 6.88
C VAL A 16 -0.68 6.52 6.15
N VAL A 17 -0.69 6.44 4.83
CA VAL A 17 0.44 6.83 3.97
C VAL A 17 0.03 8.03 3.12
N TYR A 18 0.77 9.12 3.20
CA TYR A 18 0.50 10.33 2.43
C TYR A 18 1.03 10.19 1.00
N LEU A 19 0.17 10.45 0.01
CA LEU A 19 0.48 10.18 -1.40
C LEU A 19 1.07 11.40 -2.14
N GLY A 20 1.17 12.56 -1.46
CA GLY A 20 1.54 13.84 -2.08
C GLY A 20 2.89 13.81 -2.79
N VAL A 21 3.83 12.99 -2.31
CA VAL A 21 5.16 12.83 -2.93
C VAL A 21 5.10 12.20 -4.32
N PHE A 22 4.03 11.46 -4.64
CA PHE A 22 3.83 10.91 -5.99
C PHE A 22 3.48 11.98 -7.02
N ASN A 23 3.16 13.20 -6.61
CA ASN A 23 3.05 14.30 -7.56
C ASN A 23 4.35 14.50 -8.35
N TYR A 24 5.50 14.15 -7.78
CA TYR A 24 6.83 14.25 -8.39
C TYR A 24 7.49 12.88 -8.60
N PHE A 25 6.68 11.82 -8.68
CA PHE A 25 7.15 10.43 -8.86
C PHE A 25 8.14 9.93 -7.80
N PHE A 26 8.21 10.55 -6.63
CA PHE A 26 9.07 10.05 -5.56
C PHE A 26 8.48 8.79 -4.93
N ALA A 27 9.34 7.80 -4.69
CA ALA A 27 8.93 6.61 -3.96
C ALA A 27 8.70 6.94 -2.48
N VAL A 28 7.72 6.27 -1.87
CA VAL A 28 7.59 6.18 -0.42
C VAL A 28 8.30 4.90 0.00
N ASP A 29 9.16 4.96 1.01
CA ASP A 29 9.78 3.79 1.64
C ASP A 29 9.87 4.04 3.14
N GLU A 30 8.89 3.53 3.88
CA GLU A 30 8.65 3.94 5.26
C GLU A 30 8.23 2.77 6.15
N SER A 31 8.62 2.89 7.42
CA SER A 31 8.04 2.14 8.53
C SER A 31 6.91 2.97 9.12
N THR A 32 5.68 2.77 8.66
CA THR A 32 4.53 3.59 9.03
C THR A 32 3.83 3.04 10.28
N PRO A 33 3.48 3.89 11.27
CA PRO A 33 2.82 3.43 12.49
C PRO A 33 1.40 2.91 12.20
N ILE A 34 1.03 1.86 12.93
CA ILE A 34 -0.32 1.29 12.94
C ILE A 34 -1.02 1.84 14.18
N VAL A 35 -2.10 2.58 13.98
CA VAL A 35 -2.83 3.25 15.04
C VAL A 35 -4.17 2.56 15.25
N SER A 36 -4.43 2.13 16.48
CA SER A 36 -5.71 1.54 16.88
C SER A 36 -6.85 2.58 16.86
N LYS A 37 -8.10 2.11 16.95
CA LYS A 37 -9.29 2.99 17.00
C LYS A 37 -9.28 4.01 18.15
N ILE A 38 -8.55 3.73 19.22
CA ILE A 38 -8.42 4.63 20.38
C ILE A 38 -7.24 5.59 20.29
N GLY A 39 -6.52 5.61 19.15
CA GLY A 39 -5.41 6.53 18.90
C GLY A 39 -4.05 6.05 19.44
N THR A 40 -3.94 4.80 19.88
CA THR A 40 -2.67 4.23 20.36
C THR A 40 -1.92 3.56 19.21
N GLU A 41 -0.62 3.82 19.08
CA GLU A 41 0.27 3.05 18.20
C GLU A 41 0.39 1.62 18.74
N ILE A 42 0.07 0.65 17.88
CA ILE A 42 0.01 -0.78 18.23
C ILE A 42 0.97 -1.60 17.38
N GLY A 43 1.92 -0.98 16.69
CA GLY A 43 2.89 -1.64 15.81
C GLY A 43 3.23 -0.79 14.60
N ARG A 44 4.02 -1.35 13.68
CA ARG A 44 4.45 -0.66 12.46
C ARG A 44 4.37 -1.57 11.25
N LEU A 45 4.07 -0.98 10.10
CA LEU A 45 4.07 -1.63 8.80
C LEU A 45 5.23 -1.09 7.97
N GLN A 46 6.13 -1.98 7.53
CA GLN A 46 7.14 -1.62 6.54
C GLN A 46 6.53 -1.75 5.15
N LEU A 47 6.48 -0.63 4.43
CA LEU A 47 5.97 -0.60 3.07
C LEU A 47 6.82 0.29 2.15
N ARG A 48 6.78 -0.04 0.87
CA ARG A 48 7.35 0.79 -0.19
C ARG A 48 6.31 0.96 -1.30
N ILE A 49 6.13 2.18 -1.77
CA ILE A 49 5.30 2.47 -2.93
C ILE A 49 6.17 3.16 -3.96
N THR A 50 6.29 2.56 -5.13
CA THR A 50 7.13 3.09 -6.21
C THR A 50 6.30 3.32 -7.47
N PRO A 51 6.32 4.53 -8.05
CA PRO A 51 5.67 4.79 -9.31
C PRO A 51 6.55 4.37 -10.49
N TYR A 52 5.91 3.82 -11.51
CA TYR A 52 6.50 3.37 -12.76
C TYR A 52 5.78 4.01 -13.93
N VAL A 53 6.52 4.35 -14.97
CA VAL A 53 5.99 4.92 -16.21
C VAL A 53 6.04 3.86 -17.30
N ALA A 54 5.03 3.86 -18.19
CA ALA A 54 5.04 2.99 -19.36
C ALA A 54 6.20 3.39 -20.30
N THR A 55 6.94 2.40 -20.83
CA THR A 55 8.04 2.64 -21.78
C THR A 55 7.54 3.07 -23.15
N ASP A 56 6.34 2.60 -23.54
CA ASP A 56 5.68 2.95 -24.78
C ASP A 56 4.21 3.34 -24.49
N GLN A 57 3.72 4.43 -25.08
CA GLN A 57 2.33 4.87 -24.90
C GLN A 57 1.33 3.90 -25.56
N ILE A 58 1.82 3.07 -26.49
CA ILE A 58 1.01 2.09 -27.23
C ILE A 58 1.05 0.72 -26.54
N ASN A 59 2.18 0.36 -25.93
CA ASN A 59 2.41 -0.97 -25.34
C ASN A 59 2.31 -0.93 -23.81
N LYS A 60 1.15 -1.35 -23.28
CA LYS A 60 0.78 -1.21 -21.86
C LYS A 60 1.42 -2.22 -20.91
N ASP A 61 2.27 -3.11 -21.42
CA ASP A 61 2.75 -4.26 -20.67
C ASP A 61 4.13 -4.04 -20.02
N GLU A 62 4.85 -2.99 -20.41
CA GLU A 62 6.19 -2.70 -19.90
C GLU A 62 6.24 -1.37 -19.14
N PHE A 63 6.56 -1.49 -17.84
CA PHE A 63 6.65 -0.39 -16.90
C PHE A 63 8.05 -0.35 -16.29
N VAL A 64 8.70 0.82 -16.34
CA VAL A 64 10.01 1.06 -15.74
C VAL A 64 9.91 2.07 -14.60
N PRO A 65 10.76 1.94 -13.55
CA PRO A 65 10.79 2.94 -12.49
C PRO A 65 10.99 4.33 -13.11
N TYR A 66 10.27 5.33 -12.63
CA TYR A 66 10.53 6.68 -13.07
C TYR A 66 11.98 7.06 -12.71
N MET A 67 12.79 7.34 -13.73
CA MET A 67 14.12 7.91 -13.57
C MET A 67 14.10 9.30 -14.16
N ARG A 68 14.52 10.28 -13.37
CA ARG A 68 14.68 11.65 -13.85
C ARG A 68 15.71 11.65 -14.97
N ALA A 69 15.29 12.06 -16.16
CA ALA A 69 16.14 12.02 -17.35
C ALA A 69 17.32 13.01 -17.26
N ASP A 70 17.14 14.12 -16.54
CA ASP A 70 18.13 15.18 -16.40
C ASP A 70 17.99 15.88 -15.04
N VAL A 71 19.10 16.05 -14.33
CA VAL A 71 19.16 16.73 -13.03
C VAL A 71 18.90 18.23 -13.17
N ASP A 72 19.19 18.80 -14.34
CA ASP A 72 19.01 20.23 -14.62
C ASP A 72 17.57 20.58 -15.06
N ASN A 73 16.78 19.59 -15.48
CA ASN A 73 15.37 19.80 -15.81
C ASN A 73 14.50 19.92 -14.55
N PRO A 74 13.47 20.77 -14.52
CA PRO A 74 12.55 20.83 -13.39
C PRO A 74 11.92 19.46 -13.13
N GLU A 75 11.58 19.18 -11.86
CA GLU A 75 10.94 17.92 -11.47
C GLU A 75 9.62 17.76 -12.24
N GLN A 76 9.55 16.69 -13.05
CA GLN A 76 8.34 16.42 -13.80
C GLN A 76 7.25 15.99 -12.84
N GLN A 77 6.08 16.57 -13.04
CA GLN A 77 4.93 16.25 -12.24
C GLN A 77 4.06 15.19 -12.90
N ILE A 78 3.27 14.48 -12.10
CA ILE A 78 2.33 13.48 -12.60
C ILE A 78 1.34 14.07 -13.62
N HIS A 79 0.98 15.35 -13.49
CA HIS A 79 0.11 16.04 -14.46
C HIS A 79 0.73 16.17 -15.86
N GLU A 80 2.05 16.06 -16.02
CA GLU A 80 2.71 16.07 -17.34
C GLU A 80 2.52 14.74 -18.10
N PHE A 81 2.02 13.72 -17.39
CA PHE A 81 1.74 12.39 -17.92
C PHE A 81 0.26 12.16 -18.21
N MET A 82 -0.56 13.21 -18.31
CA MET A 82 -1.99 13.11 -18.63
C MET A 82 -2.25 12.19 -19.84
N ASP A 83 -3.32 11.41 -19.75
CA ASP A 83 -3.74 10.39 -20.71
C ASP A 83 -2.78 9.20 -20.88
N ARG A 84 -1.66 9.17 -20.17
CA ARG A 84 -0.72 8.04 -20.14
C ARG A 84 -1.01 7.11 -18.97
N PHE A 85 -0.44 5.91 -19.02
CA PHE A 85 -0.50 4.96 -17.93
C PHE A 85 0.71 5.11 -16.99
N VAL A 86 0.42 5.10 -15.69
CA VAL A 86 1.40 5.00 -14.60
C VAL A 86 1.02 3.78 -13.77
N GLN A 87 2.01 3.04 -13.29
CA GLN A 87 1.80 1.91 -12.40
C GLN A 87 2.40 2.22 -11.03
N PHE A 88 1.58 2.15 -9.99
CA PHE A 88 2.05 2.20 -8.61
C PHE A 88 2.25 0.78 -8.10
N ARG A 89 3.48 0.46 -7.69
CA ARG A 89 3.79 -0.84 -7.07
C ARG A 89 3.83 -0.66 -5.56
N VAL A 90 2.89 -1.26 -4.86
CA VAL A 90 2.80 -1.27 -3.39
C VAL A 90 3.43 -2.57 -2.89
N GLN A 91 4.56 -2.44 -2.21
CA GLN A 91 5.30 -3.53 -1.62
C GLN A 91 5.11 -3.53 -0.11
N LEU A 92 4.67 -4.66 0.45
CA LEU A 92 4.52 -4.87 1.89
C LEU A 92 5.62 -5.83 2.33
N SER A 93 6.53 -5.34 3.18
CA SER A 93 7.73 -6.10 3.57
C SER A 93 7.52 -6.88 4.87
N GLY A 94 6.80 -6.30 5.82
CA GLY A 94 6.53 -6.95 7.11
C GLY A 94 5.84 -6.04 8.11
N LEU A 95 5.39 -6.65 9.19
CA LEU A 95 4.92 -5.99 10.41
C LEU A 95 5.96 -6.15 11.50
N SER A 96 6.09 -5.12 12.33
CA SER A 96 6.92 -5.18 13.52
C SER A 96 6.19 -4.66 14.75
N GLN A 97 6.48 -5.25 15.91
CA GLN A 97 6.01 -4.81 17.22
C GLN A 97 4.49 -4.69 17.28
N LEU A 98 3.77 -5.54 16.55
CA LEU A 98 2.33 -5.53 16.59
C LEU A 98 1.89 -6.00 17.98
N ILE A 99 1.04 -5.23 18.66
CA ILE A 99 0.50 -5.61 19.97
C ILE A 99 -0.91 -6.20 19.81
N PRO A 100 -1.08 -7.48 19.39
CA PRO A 100 -2.34 -8.17 19.60
C PRO A 100 -2.12 -9.56 20.20
N LEU A 101 -2.16 -9.65 21.54
CA LEU A 101 -2.03 -10.92 22.30
C LEU A 101 -3.07 -12.00 21.95
N ARG A 102 -4.10 -11.68 21.16
CA ARG A 102 -5.22 -12.58 20.84
C ARG A 102 -5.20 -13.13 19.42
N PHE A 103 -4.37 -12.60 18.52
CA PHE A 103 -4.38 -12.96 17.11
C PHE A 103 -2.99 -13.43 16.66
N SER A 104 -2.92 -14.69 16.19
CA SER A 104 -1.69 -15.27 15.63
C SER A 104 -1.60 -15.11 14.11
N HIS A 105 -2.71 -14.77 13.47
CA HIS A 105 -2.82 -14.55 12.04
C HIS A 105 -3.44 -13.19 11.75
N VAL A 106 -2.84 -12.49 10.79
CA VAL A 106 -3.27 -11.16 10.38
C VAL A 106 -3.33 -11.07 8.86
N SER A 107 -4.06 -10.08 8.34
CA SER A 107 -3.99 -9.67 6.94
C SER A 107 -4.05 -8.16 6.85
N VAL A 108 -3.44 -7.61 5.80
CA VAL A 108 -3.52 -6.21 5.41
C VAL A 108 -4.59 -6.01 4.34
N ARG A 109 -5.34 -4.91 4.42
CA ARG A 109 -6.36 -4.52 3.45
C ARG A 109 -6.32 -3.02 3.14
N TYR A 110 -6.49 -2.63 1.88
CA TYR A 110 -6.59 -1.22 1.48
C TYR A 110 -7.35 -1.08 0.14
N THR A 111 -7.68 0.15 -0.24
CA THR A 111 -8.21 0.47 -1.56
C THR A 111 -7.37 1.56 -2.21
N PHE A 112 -6.70 1.22 -3.31
CA PHE A 112 -5.96 2.19 -4.11
C PHE A 112 -6.87 2.76 -5.21
N PHE A 113 -6.85 4.07 -5.38
CA PHE A 113 -7.53 4.82 -6.45
C PHE A 113 -8.66 4.11 -7.22
N ARG A 114 -9.91 4.25 -6.75
CA ARG A 114 -11.14 3.74 -7.41
C ARG A 114 -11.21 2.22 -7.61
N GLU A 115 -10.24 1.43 -7.15
CA GLU A 115 -10.34 -0.04 -7.16
C GLU A 115 -11.32 -0.55 -6.10
N THR A 116 -11.75 -1.80 -6.21
CA THR A 116 -12.75 -2.39 -5.31
C THR A 116 -12.18 -2.68 -3.93
N ASN A 117 -11.06 -3.39 -3.82
CA ASN A 117 -10.33 -3.66 -2.58
C ASN A 117 -9.09 -4.51 -2.89
N THR A 118 -7.97 -4.24 -2.23
CA THR A 118 -6.79 -5.13 -2.19
C THR A 118 -6.65 -5.70 -0.80
N GLN A 119 -6.57 -7.03 -0.69
CA GLN A 119 -6.34 -7.72 0.57
C GLN A 119 -5.26 -8.80 0.40
N THR A 120 -4.32 -8.82 1.35
CA THR A 120 -3.27 -9.84 1.42
C THR A 120 -3.81 -11.20 1.89
N PRO A 121 -3.15 -12.31 1.52
CA PRO A 121 -3.32 -13.58 2.23
C PRO A 121 -3.06 -13.41 3.73
N ARG A 122 -3.64 -14.29 4.55
CA ARG A 122 -3.34 -14.33 5.99
C ARG A 122 -1.87 -14.72 6.20
N PHE A 123 -1.18 -14.01 7.08
CA PHE A 123 0.18 -14.33 7.48
C PHE A 123 0.31 -14.34 9.00
N ARG A 124 1.31 -15.06 9.49
CA ARG A 124 1.52 -15.24 10.93
C ARG A 124 2.34 -14.09 11.51
N VAL A 125 2.01 -13.76 12.74
CA VAL A 125 2.84 -12.94 13.63
C VAL A 125 3.30 -13.80 14.81
N ASP A 126 4.50 -13.54 15.29
CA ASP A 126 5.07 -14.22 16.43
C ASP A 126 4.59 -13.60 17.76
N PRO A 127 4.99 -14.15 18.93
CA PRO A 127 4.60 -13.61 20.23
C PRO A 127 5.08 -12.17 20.51
N GLU A 128 6.15 -11.72 19.85
CA GLU A 128 6.68 -10.35 19.96
C GLU A 128 5.95 -9.37 19.02
N GLY A 129 5.07 -9.89 18.17
CA GLY A 129 4.28 -9.09 17.23
C GLY A 129 4.94 -8.88 15.87
N ASP A 130 6.02 -9.61 15.58
CA ASP A 130 6.75 -9.49 14.33
C ASP A 130 6.23 -10.51 13.30
N SER A 131 6.12 -10.08 12.04
CA SER A 131 5.82 -11.01 10.95
C SER A 131 7.10 -11.55 10.32
N VAL A 132 6.98 -12.70 9.68
CA VAL A 132 7.97 -13.08 8.65
C VAL A 132 7.98 -12.04 7.52
N SER A 133 9.07 -12.01 6.76
CA SER A 133 9.14 -11.20 5.54
C SER A 133 8.04 -11.63 4.56
N LEU A 134 7.21 -10.67 4.16
CA LEU A 134 6.02 -10.92 3.34
C LEU A 134 6.34 -10.92 1.85
N ASN A 135 7.26 -10.04 1.41
CA ASN A 135 7.64 -9.85 0.01
C ASN A 135 6.44 -9.80 -0.96
N LEU A 136 5.35 -9.16 -0.53
CA LEU A 136 4.14 -9.02 -1.32
C LEU A 136 4.21 -7.74 -2.15
N GLU A 137 3.92 -7.83 -3.44
CA GLU A 137 3.82 -6.68 -4.35
C GLU A 137 2.45 -6.67 -5.03
N PHE A 138 1.77 -5.53 -4.96
CA PHE A 138 0.53 -5.26 -5.66
C PHE A 138 0.75 -4.15 -6.69
N ARG A 139 0.22 -4.34 -7.89
CA ARG A 139 0.45 -3.43 -9.04
C ARG A 139 -0.85 -2.75 -9.42
N HIS A 140 -0.86 -1.42 -9.32
CA HIS A 140 -2.01 -0.57 -9.63
C HIS A 140 -1.71 0.25 -10.88
N SER A 141 -2.11 -0.27 -12.04
CA SER A 141 -1.98 0.44 -13.32
C SER A 141 -3.16 1.36 -13.54
N VAL A 142 -2.90 2.67 -13.62
CA VAL A 142 -3.91 3.73 -13.69
C VAL A 142 -3.62 4.66 -14.86
N ASN A 143 -4.67 5.16 -15.52
CA ASN A 143 -4.54 6.25 -16.46
C ASN A 143 -4.48 7.58 -15.69
N VAL A 144 -3.51 8.42 -16.03
CA VAL A 144 -3.36 9.75 -15.46
C VAL A 144 -4.50 10.66 -15.93
N SER A 145 -5.31 11.07 -14.96
CA SER A 145 -6.44 11.97 -15.14
C SER A 145 -6.43 13.01 -14.01
N ASP A 146 -7.20 14.09 -14.15
CA ASP A 146 -7.36 15.10 -13.08
C ASP A 146 -7.79 14.46 -11.75
N ALA A 147 -8.60 13.40 -11.81
CA ALA A 147 -9.01 12.66 -10.64
C ALA A 147 -7.85 11.93 -9.95
N LEU A 148 -6.93 11.36 -10.72
CA LEU A 148 -5.72 10.74 -10.18
C LEU A 148 -4.79 11.79 -9.58
N VAL A 149 -4.55 12.90 -10.31
CA VAL A 149 -3.73 14.02 -9.84
C VAL A 149 -4.28 14.53 -8.49
N LYS A 150 -5.59 14.75 -8.41
CA LYS A 150 -6.25 15.16 -7.15
C LYS A 150 -6.12 14.10 -6.05
N TYR A 151 -6.27 12.82 -6.39
CA TYR A 151 -6.12 11.73 -5.44
C TYR A 151 -4.71 11.71 -4.83
N VAL A 152 -3.65 11.70 -5.65
CA VAL A 152 -2.29 11.63 -5.14
C VAL A 152 -1.87 12.89 -4.38
N THR A 153 -2.31 14.07 -4.82
CA THR A 153 -1.94 15.36 -4.17
C THR A 153 -2.69 15.64 -2.88
N SER A 154 -3.92 15.14 -2.73
CA SER A 154 -4.84 15.58 -1.67
C SER A 154 -5.33 14.45 -0.76
N SER A 155 -4.96 13.19 -1.04
CA SER A 155 -5.45 12.03 -0.29
C SER A 155 -4.31 11.27 0.39
N ASN A 156 -4.72 10.29 1.20
CA ASN A 156 -3.85 9.30 1.79
C ASN A 156 -4.34 7.89 1.40
N LEU A 157 -3.44 6.92 1.51
CA LEU A 157 -3.78 5.51 1.47
C LEU A 157 -3.97 5.03 2.91
N SER A 158 -5.21 4.72 3.28
CA SER A 158 -5.51 4.04 4.55
C SER A 158 -5.38 2.53 4.35
N ILE A 159 -4.58 1.92 5.22
CA ILE A 159 -4.22 0.51 5.20
C ILE A 159 -4.68 -0.11 6.52
N GLU A 160 -5.69 -0.97 6.45
CA GLU A 160 -6.26 -1.67 7.59
C GLU A 160 -5.46 -2.93 7.93
N ILE A 161 -5.21 -3.13 9.22
CA ILE A 161 -4.61 -4.35 9.77
C ILE A 161 -5.70 -5.17 10.45
N LEU A 162 -5.89 -6.39 9.97
CA LEU A 162 -7.01 -7.25 10.30
C LEU A 162 -6.53 -8.51 11.03
N GLY A 163 -7.00 -8.75 12.25
CA GLY A 163 -6.74 -9.95 13.04
C GLY A 163 -7.75 -11.06 12.74
N HIS A 164 -7.25 -12.29 12.58
CA HIS A 164 -8.06 -13.50 12.35
C HIS A 164 -7.90 -14.42 13.56
N MET A 165 -9.04 -14.92 14.08
CA MET A 165 -9.01 -15.92 15.13
C MET A 165 -8.36 -17.19 14.57
N SER A 166 -7.49 -17.81 15.36
CA SER A 166 -6.96 -19.15 15.04
C SER A 166 -8.14 -20.12 15.05
N GLU A 167 -8.35 -20.86 13.96
CA GLU A 167 -9.24 -22.04 13.97
C GLU A 167 -8.65 -23.14 14.86
#